data_AF-A0A350BQJ9-F1
#
_entry.id   AF-A0A350BQJ9-F1
#
_cell.length_a   1.000
_cell.length_b   1.000
_cell.length_c   1.000
_cell.angle_alpha   90.00
_cell.angle_beta   90.00
_cell.angle_gamma   90.00
#
_symmetry.space_group_name_H-M   'P 1'
#
loop_
_entity.id
_entity.type
_entity.pdbx_description
1 polymer ?
#
loop_
_entity_poly.entity_id
_entity_poly.type
_entity_poly.pdbx_seq_one_letter_code
_entity_poly.pdbx_strand_id
1 'polypeptide(L)'
;MKTFAHVALLAFLGSLLCASTLNAQFDNPASLTVKNASSAITLDGKLDEASWTGAPTLIYGNGAQTFKVAGENTVTAGVDVKNPFTDATVVYNVPNTDSSWGRVKFLRKGMNLYIGITSNDKSIGKFDWEGDGIFLKVKNSVGQGREFKLYWQNIDANKDTMRYEEQIASTGSGWGSLPAGSTVNDTNNVDNGYSGELRIDLA
;
A
#
# COMPACT_ATOMS: atom_id res chain seq x y z
N MET A 1 30.34 47.78 -56.78
CA MET A 1 29.13 46.94 -56.56
C MET A 1 29.53 45.72 -55.74
N LYS A 2 28.76 45.46 -54.67
CA LYS A 2 28.71 44.24 -53.83
C LYS A 2 29.73 44.09 -52.69
N THR A 3 29.30 44.63 -51.56
CA THR A 3 29.56 44.23 -50.16
C THR A 3 29.24 42.75 -49.89
N PHE A 4 30.06 42.06 -49.07
CA PHE A 4 29.66 40.94 -48.20
C PHE A 4 30.71 40.86 -47.06
N ALA A 5 30.43 41.32 -45.83
CA ALA A 5 29.54 40.78 -44.79
C ALA A 5 30.27 39.76 -43.87
N HIS A 6 30.69 40.30 -42.72
CA HIS A 6 30.68 39.75 -41.36
C HIS A 6 30.89 38.23 -41.16
N VAL A 7 32.05 37.90 -40.58
CA VAL A 7 32.31 36.65 -39.86
C VAL A 7 31.45 36.65 -38.59
N ALA A 8 30.38 35.85 -38.58
CA ALA A 8 29.63 35.55 -37.38
C ALA A 8 30.28 34.36 -36.67
N LEU A 9 30.92 34.64 -35.53
CA LEU A 9 31.41 33.65 -34.58
C LEU A 9 30.21 33.00 -33.88
N LEU A 10 29.85 31.78 -34.29
CA LEU A 10 28.82 31.00 -33.60
C LEU A 10 29.43 30.37 -32.34
N ALA A 11 29.32 31.08 -31.21
CA ALA A 11 29.63 30.52 -29.90
C ALA A 11 28.56 29.49 -29.53
N PHE A 12 28.92 28.21 -29.56
CA PHE A 12 28.07 27.10 -29.16
C PHE A 12 27.94 27.12 -27.63
N LEU A 13 26.91 27.78 -27.11
CA LEU A 13 26.54 27.73 -25.70
C LEU A 13 25.85 26.37 -25.45
N GLY A 14 26.66 25.32 -25.27
CA GLY A 14 26.20 24.04 -24.79
C GLY A 14 25.71 24.18 -23.35
N SER A 15 24.42 24.48 -23.19
CA SER A 15 23.73 24.33 -21.91
C SER A 15 23.82 22.87 -21.51
N LEU A 16 24.71 22.58 -20.57
CA LEU A 16 24.80 21.34 -19.85
C LEU A 16 23.46 21.15 -19.12
N LEU A 17 22.49 20.51 -19.79
CA LEU A 17 21.38 19.84 -19.10
C LEU A 17 22.02 18.70 -18.33
N CYS A 18 22.52 19.01 -17.13
CA CYS A 18 22.62 18.03 -16.07
C CYS A 18 21.17 17.62 -15.81
N ALA A 19 20.71 16.57 -16.49
CA ALA A 19 19.58 15.81 -16.04
C ALA A 19 19.99 15.28 -14.68
N SER A 20 19.59 15.99 -13.61
CA SER A 20 19.59 15.40 -12.29
C SER A 20 18.73 14.15 -12.44
N THR A 21 19.34 12.98 -12.44
CA THR A 21 18.63 11.75 -12.14
C THR A 21 18.01 12.01 -10.78
N LEU A 22 16.72 12.35 -10.77
CA LEU A 22 15.89 12.29 -9.59
C LEU A 22 15.98 10.82 -9.17
N ASN A 23 16.96 10.49 -8.32
CA ASN A 23 16.86 9.34 -7.46
C ASN A 23 15.54 9.55 -6.76
N ALA A 24 14.52 8.81 -7.18
CA ALA A 24 13.20 8.95 -6.63
C ALA A 24 13.31 8.52 -5.17
N GLN A 25 13.54 9.50 -4.31
CA GLN A 25 13.81 9.31 -2.90
C GLN A 25 12.53 8.73 -2.31
N PHE A 26 12.65 7.50 -1.82
CA PHE A 26 11.60 6.91 -1.01
C PHE A 26 11.60 7.57 0.35
N ASP A 27 10.42 7.68 0.93
CA ASP A 27 10.21 8.33 2.21
C ASP A 27 9.76 7.27 3.21
N ASN A 28 10.73 6.73 3.94
CA ASN A 28 10.50 5.75 4.99
C ASN A 28 10.68 6.40 6.36
N PRO A 29 9.67 7.14 6.86
CA PRO A 29 9.79 7.85 8.11
C PRO A 29 9.87 6.87 9.28
N ALA A 30 10.75 7.13 10.25
CA ALA A 30 10.86 6.32 11.47
C ALA A 30 9.60 6.38 12.35
N SER A 31 8.73 7.38 12.14
CA SER A 31 7.44 7.52 12.83
C SER A 31 6.45 8.31 11.98
N LEU A 32 5.15 8.05 12.17
CA LEU A 32 4.08 8.74 11.47
C LEU A 32 3.06 9.30 12.47
N THR A 33 2.81 10.61 12.43
CA THR A 33 1.81 11.25 13.30
C THR A 33 0.40 10.94 12.82
N VAL A 34 -0.34 10.13 13.58
CA VAL A 34 -1.73 9.74 13.27
C VAL A 34 -2.71 10.89 13.54
N LYS A 35 -3.66 11.11 12.64
CA LYS A 35 -4.69 12.15 12.77
C LYS A 35 -5.94 11.64 13.50
N ASN A 36 -6.60 12.53 14.24
CA ASN A 36 -7.93 12.26 14.79
C ASN A 36 -8.96 12.24 13.66
N ALA A 37 -9.81 11.21 13.61
CA ALA A 37 -11.00 11.21 12.76
C ALA A 37 -11.99 12.29 13.22
N SER A 38 -12.52 13.06 12.28
CA SER A 38 -13.48 14.13 12.59
C SER A 38 -14.83 13.55 13.00
N SER A 39 -15.25 12.46 12.36
CA SER A 39 -16.48 11.70 12.62
C SER A 39 -16.20 10.33 13.24
N ALA A 40 -17.26 9.57 13.52
CA ALA A 40 -17.13 8.13 13.68
C ALA A 40 -16.64 7.50 12.36
N ILE A 41 -15.92 6.38 12.48
CA ILE A 41 -15.50 5.53 11.36
C ILE A 41 -16.41 4.29 11.41
N THR A 42 -17.06 4.01 10.30
CA THR A 42 -17.81 2.77 10.09
C THR A 42 -16.82 1.73 9.59
N LEU A 43 -16.81 0.54 10.16
CA LEU A 43 -15.98 -0.53 9.63
C LEU A 43 -16.80 -1.33 8.61
N ASP A 44 -16.62 -1.00 7.35
CA ASP A 44 -17.28 -1.70 6.25
C ASP A 44 -16.33 -2.01 5.07
N GLY A 45 -15.06 -1.61 5.21
CA GLY A 45 -14.00 -1.85 4.25
C GLY A 45 -13.99 -0.88 3.08
N LYS A 46 -14.85 0.15 3.03
CA LYS A 46 -14.95 1.05 1.86
C LYS A 46 -14.09 2.29 1.92
N LEU A 47 -13.72 2.74 3.12
CA LEU A 47 -12.96 3.96 3.36
C LEU A 47 -13.61 5.22 2.73
N ASP A 48 -14.93 5.30 2.75
CA ASP A 48 -15.69 6.39 2.11
C ASP A 48 -15.96 7.58 3.05
N GLU A 49 -15.60 7.48 4.32
CA GLU A 49 -15.69 8.60 5.25
C GLU A 49 -14.70 9.71 4.91
N ALA A 50 -15.17 10.96 5.06
CA ALA A 50 -14.36 12.15 4.82
C ALA A 50 -13.05 12.18 5.63
N SER A 51 -12.99 11.52 6.80
CA SER A 51 -11.78 11.45 7.62
C SER A 51 -10.61 10.74 6.92
N TRP A 52 -10.89 9.82 5.98
CA TRP A 52 -9.85 9.15 5.19
C TRP A 52 -9.18 10.07 4.17
N THR A 53 -9.84 11.19 3.84
CA THR A 53 -9.27 12.25 3.01
C THR A 53 -8.21 13.00 3.81
N GLY A 54 -6.95 12.83 3.43
CA GLY A 54 -5.82 13.44 4.13
C GLY A 54 -5.33 12.68 5.36
N ALA A 55 -5.79 11.43 5.58
CA ALA A 55 -5.18 10.54 6.56
C ALA A 55 -3.67 10.32 6.23
N PRO A 56 -2.78 10.32 7.22
CA PRO A 56 -1.39 9.91 7.04
C PRO A 56 -1.32 8.55 6.35
N THR A 57 -0.53 8.48 5.28
CA THR A 57 -0.52 7.33 4.37
C THR A 57 0.91 6.84 4.12
N LEU A 58 1.08 5.52 4.18
CA LEU A 58 2.26 4.80 3.71
C LEU A 58 1.90 4.02 2.45
N ILE A 59 2.77 4.03 1.45
CA ILE A 59 2.60 3.33 0.19
C ILE A 59 3.70 2.29 0.03
N TYR A 60 3.28 1.07 -0.33
CA TYR A 60 4.11 -0.09 -0.56
C TYR A 60 3.99 -0.52 -2.02
N GLY A 61 5.06 -1.09 -2.57
CA GLY A 61 5.08 -1.73 -3.90
C GLY A 61 6.13 -1.13 -4.84
N ASN A 62 6.39 -1.85 -5.93
CA ASN A 62 7.21 -1.35 -7.01
C ASN A 62 6.62 -0.06 -7.61
N GLY A 63 7.47 0.92 -7.89
CA GLY A 63 7.04 2.17 -8.49
C GLY A 63 6.23 3.10 -7.56
N ALA A 64 6.04 2.78 -6.27
CA ALA A 64 5.27 3.60 -5.31
C ALA A 64 5.57 5.11 -5.37
N GLN A 65 6.83 5.46 -5.60
CA GLN A 65 7.33 6.82 -5.78
C GLN A 65 6.72 7.58 -6.96
N THR A 66 6.24 6.91 -8.01
CA THR A 66 5.74 7.54 -9.24
C THR A 66 4.27 7.91 -9.16
N PHE A 67 3.51 7.32 -8.23
CA PHE A 67 2.07 7.56 -8.08
C PHE A 67 1.67 8.06 -6.68
N LYS A 68 2.65 8.40 -5.82
CA LYS A 68 2.38 9.08 -4.55
C LYS A 68 1.78 10.46 -4.81
N VAL A 69 0.81 10.86 -3.99
CA VAL A 69 0.32 12.24 -3.95
C VAL A 69 0.89 13.00 -2.75
N ALA A 70 0.70 14.31 -2.72
CA ALA A 70 1.17 15.15 -1.62
C ALA A 70 0.63 14.66 -0.27
N GLY A 71 1.54 14.47 0.70
CA GLY A 71 1.22 13.97 2.03
C GLY A 71 1.30 12.44 2.20
N GLU A 72 1.61 11.68 1.15
CA GLU A 72 1.88 10.24 1.23
C GLU A 72 3.40 9.96 1.29
N ASN A 73 3.79 8.93 2.03
CA ASN A 73 5.18 8.47 2.16
C ASN A 73 5.35 7.10 1.48
N THR A 74 6.47 6.85 0.83
CA THR A 74 6.73 5.60 0.08
C THR A 74 7.83 4.80 0.77
N VAL A 75 7.54 3.59 1.21
CA VAL A 75 8.43 2.88 2.17
C VAL A 75 9.24 1.75 1.57
N THR A 76 9.03 1.42 0.29
CA THR A 76 9.62 0.25 -0.37
C THR A 76 10.75 0.58 -1.35
N ALA A 77 11.26 1.81 -1.40
CA ALA A 77 12.30 2.19 -2.37
C ALA A 77 11.95 1.93 -3.85
N GLY A 78 10.65 1.76 -4.15
CA GLY A 78 10.20 1.38 -5.49
C GLY A 78 10.54 -0.04 -5.90
N VAL A 79 10.77 -0.94 -4.95
CA VAL A 79 10.95 -2.38 -5.23
C VAL A 79 9.73 -3.17 -4.77
N ASP A 80 9.51 -4.33 -5.41
CA ASP A 80 8.63 -5.33 -4.84
C ASP A 80 9.26 -5.93 -3.60
N VAL A 81 8.47 -6.02 -2.53
CA VAL A 81 8.87 -6.68 -1.29
C VAL A 81 8.41 -8.14 -1.36
N LYS A 82 8.91 -8.88 -2.35
CA LYS A 82 8.71 -10.32 -2.43
C LYS A 82 10.06 -11.00 -2.29
N ASN A 83 10.26 -11.71 -1.19
CA ASN A 83 11.41 -12.59 -1.10
C ASN A 83 11.31 -13.65 -2.21
N PRO A 84 12.40 -13.95 -2.93
CA PRO A 84 12.46 -15.17 -3.72
C PRO A 84 12.07 -16.34 -2.81
N PHE A 85 11.17 -17.20 -3.27
CA PHE A 85 10.87 -18.43 -2.55
C PHE A 85 11.57 -19.59 -3.24
N THR A 86 11.98 -20.57 -2.44
CA THR A 86 12.57 -21.80 -2.93
C THR A 86 11.55 -22.91 -2.76
N ASP A 87 11.16 -23.56 -3.87
CA ASP A 87 10.47 -24.83 -3.82
C ASP A 87 11.43 -25.94 -4.27
N ALA A 88 11.60 -26.95 -3.41
CA ALA A 88 12.65 -27.97 -3.46
C ALA A 88 14.06 -27.38 -3.63
N THR A 89 14.54 -27.25 -4.87
CA THR A 89 15.88 -26.75 -5.24
C THR A 89 15.84 -25.59 -6.23
N VAL A 90 14.64 -25.08 -6.57
CA VAL A 90 14.46 -24.01 -7.56
C VAL A 90 14.18 -22.71 -6.80
N VAL A 91 15.05 -21.72 -6.99
CA VAL A 91 14.81 -20.36 -6.50
C VAL A 91 13.91 -19.65 -7.52
N TYR A 92 12.67 -19.37 -7.13
CA TYR A 92 11.74 -18.59 -7.92
C TYR A 92 12.03 -17.12 -7.68
N ASN A 93 12.82 -16.53 -8.58
CA ASN A 93 12.87 -15.09 -8.75
C ASN A 93 11.62 -14.70 -9.55
N VAL A 94 10.55 -14.33 -8.85
CA VAL A 94 9.27 -14.02 -9.48
C VAL A 94 9.46 -12.78 -10.36
N PRO A 95 9.30 -12.87 -11.69
CA PRO A 95 9.37 -11.71 -12.56
C PRO A 95 8.34 -10.67 -12.12
N ASN A 96 8.73 -9.39 -12.18
CA ASN A 96 7.90 -8.21 -11.89
C ASN A 96 6.90 -7.96 -13.04
N THR A 97 6.14 -8.99 -13.43
CA THR A 97 5.13 -8.90 -14.49
C THR A 97 3.74 -8.63 -13.93
N ASP A 98 3.56 -8.87 -12.63
CA ASP A 98 2.31 -8.67 -11.89
C ASP A 98 2.61 -8.09 -10.50
N SER A 99 3.05 -6.82 -10.49
CA SER A 99 3.33 -6.09 -9.25
C SER A 99 2.12 -5.27 -8.84
N SER A 100 1.73 -5.39 -7.58
CA SER A 100 0.70 -4.57 -6.95
C SER A 100 1.32 -3.51 -6.03
N TRP A 101 0.51 -2.52 -5.70
CA TRP A 101 0.79 -1.54 -4.67
C TRP A 101 -0.29 -1.59 -3.60
N GLY A 102 0.11 -1.24 -2.38
CA GLY A 102 -0.78 -1.09 -1.23
C GLY A 102 -0.64 0.29 -0.62
N ARG A 103 -1.75 0.97 -0.37
CA ARG A 103 -1.79 2.16 0.50
C ARG A 103 -2.33 1.76 1.86
N VAL A 104 -1.64 2.18 2.91
CA VAL A 104 -2.05 1.99 4.30
C VAL A 104 -2.24 3.35 4.93
N LYS A 105 -3.46 3.64 5.35
CA LYS A 105 -3.90 4.90 5.96
C LYS A 105 -4.11 4.72 7.45
N PHE A 106 -3.80 5.75 8.23
CA PHE A 106 -3.92 5.70 9.69
C PHE A 106 -4.79 6.83 10.22
N LEU A 107 -5.79 6.49 11.03
CA LEU A 107 -6.61 7.42 11.79
C LEU A 107 -6.72 6.96 13.23
N ARG A 108 -7.08 7.86 14.15
CA ARG A 108 -7.45 7.50 15.51
C ARG A 108 -8.74 8.18 15.94
N LYS A 109 -9.49 7.56 16.84
CA LYS A 109 -10.63 8.19 17.53
C LYS A 109 -10.71 7.64 18.95
N GLY A 110 -10.48 8.50 19.94
CA GLY A 110 -10.35 8.05 21.33
C GLY A 110 -9.19 7.05 21.46
N MET A 111 -9.48 5.87 22.00
CA MET A 111 -8.51 4.78 22.18
C MET A 111 -8.46 3.82 20.98
N ASN A 112 -9.16 4.12 19.88
CA ASN A 112 -9.15 3.27 18.70
C ASN A 112 -8.16 3.80 17.66
N LEU A 113 -7.27 2.92 17.19
CA LEU A 113 -6.51 3.09 15.96
C LEU A 113 -7.31 2.47 14.82
N TYR A 114 -7.48 3.20 13.71
CA TYR A 114 -8.08 2.71 12.48
C TYR A 114 -7.00 2.66 11.40
N ILE A 115 -6.95 1.55 10.69
CA ILE A 115 -6.02 1.29 9.61
C ILE A 115 -6.85 0.96 8.38
N GLY A 116 -6.77 1.81 7.37
CA GLY A 116 -7.42 1.59 6.07
C GLY A 116 -6.39 1.06 5.08
N ILE A 117 -6.76 0.07 4.27
CA ILE A 117 -5.92 -0.52 3.23
C ILE A 117 -6.64 -0.40 1.90
N THR A 118 -5.90 -0.04 0.86
CA THR A 118 -6.34 -0.20 -0.52
C THR A 118 -5.21 -0.82 -1.34
N SER A 119 -5.52 -1.84 -2.12
CA SER A 119 -4.59 -2.45 -3.07
C SER A 119 -5.16 -2.37 -4.48
N ASN A 120 -4.29 -2.29 -5.50
CA ASN A 120 -4.69 -2.42 -6.90
C ASN A 120 -4.45 -3.82 -7.47
N ASP A 121 -4.26 -4.82 -6.61
CA ASP A 121 -3.93 -6.19 -7.01
C ASP A 121 -4.84 -6.71 -8.12
N LYS A 122 -4.22 -7.39 -9.09
CA LYS A 122 -4.88 -7.95 -10.27
C LYS A 122 -5.20 -9.43 -10.11
N SER A 123 -4.70 -10.05 -9.05
CA SER A 123 -4.99 -11.42 -8.68
C SER A 123 -5.17 -11.49 -7.17
N ILE A 124 -6.39 -11.25 -6.69
CA ILE A 124 -6.71 -11.32 -5.26
C ILE A 124 -6.83 -12.79 -4.87
N GLY A 125 -5.82 -13.28 -4.16
CA GLY A 125 -5.66 -14.71 -3.96
C GLY A 125 -5.16 -15.07 -2.58
N LYS A 126 -4.77 -16.34 -2.48
CA LYS A 126 -4.11 -16.89 -1.31
C LYS A 126 -2.80 -17.56 -1.70
N PHE A 127 -1.95 -17.70 -0.70
CA PHE A 127 -0.81 -18.61 -0.77
C PHE A 127 -1.14 -19.98 -0.15
N ASP A 128 -1.88 -20.01 0.97
CA ASP A 128 -2.28 -21.24 1.69
C ASP A 128 -3.68 -21.15 2.36
N TRP A 129 -3.75 -20.86 3.66
CA TRP A 129 -4.95 -20.49 4.41
C TRP A 129 -5.08 -18.97 4.58
N GLU A 130 -3.97 -18.23 4.50
CA GLU A 130 -3.91 -16.76 4.57
C GLU A 130 -3.86 -16.18 3.14
N GLY A 131 -4.78 -15.24 2.89
CA GLY A 131 -4.90 -14.53 1.62
C GLY A 131 -4.21 -13.17 1.62
N ASP A 132 -4.40 -12.42 0.54
CA ASP A 132 -3.98 -11.04 0.48
C ASP A 132 -4.62 -10.20 1.57
N GLY A 133 -3.84 -9.31 2.18
CA GLY A 133 -4.31 -8.48 3.28
C GLY A 133 -3.18 -7.82 4.05
N ILE A 134 -3.46 -7.51 5.32
CA ILE A 134 -2.49 -6.94 6.25
C ILE A 134 -2.23 -7.88 7.43
N PHE A 135 -0.96 -7.94 7.81
CA PHE A 135 -0.48 -8.70 8.95
C PHE A 135 0.38 -7.77 9.80
N LEU A 136 -0.02 -7.58 11.05
CA LEU A 136 0.56 -6.56 11.93
C LEU A 136 0.96 -7.17 13.26
N LYS A 137 2.08 -6.68 13.80
CA LYS A 137 2.42 -6.82 15.21
C LYS A 137 2.49 -5.42 15.82
N VAL A 138 1.58 -5.13 16.75
CA VAL A 138 1.52 -3.85 17.47
C VAL A 138 2.01 -4.07 18.90
N LYS A 139 2.97 -3.26 19.35
CA LYS A 139 3.45 -3.29 20.73
C LYS A 139 2.65 -2.32 21.58
N ASN A 140 2.23 -2.76 22.77
CA ASN A 140 1.66 -1.86 23.77
C ASN A 140 2.75 -1.00 24.45
N SER A 141 2.34 -0.13 25.38
CA SER A 141 3.24 0.78 26.11
C SER A 141 4.32 0.09 26.93
N VAL A 142 4.12 -1.17 27.32
CA VAL A 142 5.10 -2.00 28.05
C VAL A 142 5.89 -2.94 27.13
N GLY A 143 5.76 -2.79 25.81
CA GLY A 143 6.54 -3.50 24.80
C GLY A 143 6.03 -4.89 24.42
N GLN A 144 4.88 -5.33 24.95
CA GLN A 144 4.28 -6.60 24.60
C GLN A 144 3.65 -6.51 23.21
N GLY A 145 4.08 -7.38 22.29
CA GLY A 145 3.53 -7.46 20.94
C GLY A 145 2.20 -8.22 20.91
N ARG A 146 1.23 -7.70 20.15
CA ARG A 146 -0.03 -8.36 19.78
C ARG A 146 -0.14 -8.46 18.28
N GLU A 147 -0.60 -9.60 17.79
CA GLU A 147 -0.81 -9.85 16.37
C GLU A 147 -2.25 -9.57 15.94
N PHE A 148 -2.38 -8.91 14.79
CA PHE A 148 -3.65 -8.61 14.13
C PHE A 148 -3.52 -8.96 12.65
N LYS A 149 -4.53 -9.63 12.11
CA LYS A 149 -4.57 -10.02 10.71
C LYS A 149 -5.92 -9.64 10.12
N LEU A 150 -5.90 -9.12 8.90
CA LEU A 150 -7.10 -8.89 8.11
C LEU A 150 -6.79 -9.30 6.67
N TYR A 151 -7.37 -10.40 6.20
CA TYR A 151 -7.01 -11.02 4.93
C TYR A 151 -8.20 -11.67 4.21
N TRP A 152 -8.13 -11.80 2.89
CA TRP A 152 -9.15 -12.49 2.10
C TRP A 152 -9.15 -14.00 2.37
N GLN A 153 -10.34 -14.57 2.57
CA GLN A 153 -10.48 -15.97 2.96
C GLN A 153 -10.46 -16.93 1.78
N ASN A 154 -10.16 -18.19 2.09
CA ASN A 154 -10.35 -19.31 1.17
C ASN A 154 -11.27 -20.37 1.77
N ILE A 155 -12.50 -19.97 2.05
CA ILE A 155 -13.58 -20.90 2.36
C ILE A 155 -14.63 -20.63 1.29
N ASP A 156 -15.02 -21.62 0.50
CA ASP A 156 -15.88 -21.42 -0.69
C ASP A 156 -17.12 -20.56 -0.40
N ALA A 157 -17.76 -20.79 0.75
CA ALA A 157 -18.96 -20.03 1.17
C ALA A 157 -18.68 -18.55 1.49
N ASN A 158 -17.43 -18.19 1.80
CA ASN A 158 -17.01 -16.89 2.31
C ASN A 158 -15.78 -16.32 1.56
N LYS A 159 -15.47 -16.83 0.36
CA LYS A 159 -14.25 -16.50 -0.38
C LYS A 159 -14.12 -14.99 -0.64
N ASP A 160 -15.24 -14.32 -0.88
CA ASP A 160 -15.33 -12.88 -1.14
C ASP A 160 -15.57 -12.08 0.16
N THR A 161 -15.08 -12.57 1.30
CA THR A 161 -15.09 -11.85 2.58
C THR A 161 -13.70 -11.84 3.21
N MET A 162 -13.35 -10.74 3.87
CA MET A 162 -12.13 -10.70 4.68
C MET A 162 -12.37 -11.32 6.06
N ARG A 163 -11.38 -12.06 6.55
CA ARG A 163 -11.28 -12.56 7.91
C ARG A 163 -10.48 -11.62 8.75
N TYR A 164 -11.01 -11.31 9.93
CA TYR A 164 -10.26 -10.70 10.99
C TYR A 164 -9.80 -11.76 12.00
N GLU A 165 -8.52 -11.72 12.37
CA GLU A 165 -7.96 -12.49 13.48
C GLU A 165 -7.15 -11.61 14.42
N GLU A 166 -7.21 -11.94 15.70
CA GLU A 166 -6.48 -11.27 16.76
C GLU A 166 -5.88 -12.30 17.72
N GLN A 167 -4.72 -11.97 18.27
CA GLN A 167 -4.07 -12.82 19.27
C GLN A 167 -4.83 -12.81 20.62
N ILE A 168 -5.45 -11.68 20.97
CA ILE A 168 -6.20 -11.49 22.22
C ILE A 168 -7.61 -11.06 21.84
N ALA A 169 -8.61 -11.80 22.30
CA ALA A 169 -10.00 -11.55 21.93
C ALA A 169 -10.48 -10.15 22.34
N SER A 170 -11.37 -9.57 21.54
CA SER A 170 -12.04 -8.28 21.75
C SER A 170 -11.12 -7.06 21.75
N THR A 171 -9.95 -7.14 21.13
CA THR A 171 -8.99 -6.03 20.99
C THR A 171 -9.01 -5.37 19.62
N GLY A 172 -9.88 -5.82 18.72
CA GLY A 172 -10.13 -5.11 17.48
C GLY A 172 -11.24 -5.74 16.66
N SER A 173 -11.31 -5.33 15.40
CA SER A 173 -12.30 -5.79 14.43
C SER A 173 -11.92 -5.30 13.03
N GLY A 174 -12.34 -6.00 11.97
CA GLY A 174 -12.06 -5.54 10.61
C GLY A 174 -12.99 -6.07 9.55
N TRP A 175 -13.10 -5.32 8.46
CA TRP A 175 -13.97 -5.58 7.31
C TRP A 175 -13.24 -5.28 6.00
N GLY A 176 -13.71 -5.91 4.92
CA GLY A 176 -13.19 -5.74 3.58
C GLY A 176 -14.31 -5.42 2.59
N SER A 177 -13.93 -4.77 1.49
CA SER A 177 -14.81 -4.49 0.37
C SER A 177 -14.09 -4.80 -0.94
N LEU A 178 -14.84 -5.44 -1.85
CA LEU A 178 -14.40 -5.64 -3.23
C LEU A 178 -15.05 -4.59 -4.13
N PRO A 179 -14.27 -3.88 -4.96
CA PRO A 179 -14.85 -3.09 -6.03
C PRO A 179 -15.47 -4.02 -7.09
N ALA A 180 -16.46 -3.50 -7.80
CA ALA A 180 -17.13 -4.24 -8.86
C ALA A 180 -16.13 -4.82 -9.88
N GLY A 181 -16.37 -6.07 -10.29
CA GLY A 181 -15.49 -6.79 -11.21
C GLY A 181 -14.27 -7.45 -10.55
N SER A 182 -14.12 -7.39 -9.23
CA SER A 182 -13.12 -8.18 -8.50
C SER A 182 -13.76 -9.41 -7.87
N THR A 183 -13.04 -10.51 -7.89
CA THR A 183 -13.50 -11.82 -7.42
C THR A 183 -12.33 -12.55 -6.79
N VAL A 184 -12.43 -12.89 -5.50
CA VAL A 184 -11.32 -13.53 -4.79
C VAL A 184 -11.18 -14.98 -5.25
N ASN A 185 -9.93 -15.41 -5.40
CA ASN A 185 -9.52 -16.76 -5.79
C ASN A 185 -10.04 -17.20 -7.18
N ASP A 186 -10.29 -16.26 -8.10
CA ASP A 186 -10.65 -16.57 -9.48
C ASP A 186 -9.48 -16.29 -10.43
N THR A 187 -8.81 -17.36 -10.88
CA THR A 187 -7.66 -17.27 -11.78
C THR A 187 -8.01 -16.87 -13.22
N ASN A 188 -9.30 -16.76 -13.56
CA ASN A 188 -9.76 -16.31 -14.87
C ASN A 188 -10.19 -14.84 -14.86
N ASN A 189 -10.26 -14.21 -13.68
CA ASN A 189 -10.62 -12.82 -13.53
C ASN A 189 -9.37 -11.93 -13.41
N VAL A 190 -9.46 -10.71 -13.94
CA VAL A 190 -8.48 -9.67 -13.67
C VAL A 190 -9.13 -8.68 -12.72
N ASP A 191 -8.65 -8.63 -11.47
CA ASP A 191 -9.30 -7.89 -10.41
C ASP A 191 -9.08 -6.38 -10.50
N ASN A 192 -9.96 -5.62 -9.86
CA ASN A 192 -9.84 -4.17 -9.70
C ASN A 192 -9.20 -3.77 -8.36
N GLY A 193 -8.56 -4.72 -7.68
CA GLY A 193 -7.99 -4.55 -6.35
C GLY A 193 -9.02 -4.72 -5.25
N TYR A 194 -8.68 -4.27 -4.05
CA TYR A 194 -9.54 -4.40 -2.87
C TYR A 194 -9.30 -3.28 -1.86
N SER A 195 -10.21 -3.17 -0.90
CA SER A 195 -10.02 -2.33 0.27
C SER A 195 -10.42 -3.04 1.56
N GLY A 196 -9.89 -2.55 2.67
CA GLY A 196 -10.21 -3.07 3.99
C GLY A 196 -9.95 -2.07 5.10
N GLU A 197 -10.64 -2.27 6.22
CA GLU A 197 -10.55 -1.42 7.41
C GLU A 197 -10.37 -2.30 8.64
N LEU A 198 -9.38 -1.93 9.46
CA LEU A 198 -9.04 -2.58 10.71
C LEU A 198 -9.13 -1.54 11.83
N ARG A 199 -9.84 -1.87 12.90
CA ARG A 199 -9.82 -1.14 14.17
C ARG A 199 -9.05 -1.95 15.20
N ILE A 200 -8.14 -1.29 15.91
CA ILE A 200 -7.40 -1.83 17.05
C ILE A 200 -7.74 -0.97 18.27
N ASP A 201 -8.12 -1.64 19.36
CA ASP A 201 -8.22 -1.04 20.68
C ASP A 201 -6.83 -0.88 21.29
N LEU A 202 -6.48 0.36 21.64
CA LEU A 202 -5.20 0.71 22.26
C LEU A 202 -5.26 0.69 23.80
N ALA A 203 -6.38 0.25 24.39
CA ALA A 203 -6.51 0.05 25.84
C ALA A 203 -5.52 -0.97 26.42
#